data_AF-A0A7V0L1D8-F1
#
_entry.id   AF-A0A7V0L1D8-F1
#
_cell.length_a   1.000
_cell.length_b   1.000
_cell.length_c   1.000
_cell.angle_alpha   90.00
_cell.angle_beta   90.00
_cell.angle_gamma   90.00
#
_symmetry.space_group_name_H-M   'P 1'
#
loop_
_entity.id
_entity.type
_entity.pdbx_description
1 polymer ?
#
loop_
_entity_poly.entity_id
_entity_poly.type
_entity_poly.pdbx_seq_one_letter_code
_entity_poly.pdbx_strand_id
1 'polypeptide(L)'
;MDILKNFSVQLILADFRMPEMNGVQFLKQAKQLQPDAIRILLSGYASIDMVTKAVNEGGIYKLITKPWNESELKLEVNLALSHWKLVQRNRKLNRRVEEQVLELKSMNRQLEDIVDERTREILIKNQALELSHQILDNLPIAVVGVALEHYVVYLNQEAEKTFDSLNISPIGKKVESIFPDEINKLILKTIQGEKSKFLKNFEFKGKIFHISSRVIKDEFAVRGVTVMFNEV
;
A
#
# COMPACT_ATOMS: atom_id res chain seq x y z
N MET A 1 -40.90 25.68 -25.98
CA MET A 1 -39.49 25.21 -25.90
C MET A 1 -38.84 25.53 -24.56
N ASP A 2 -39.29 26.55 -23.83
CA ASP A 2 -38.62 27.03 -22.61
C ASP A 2 -38.56 25.99 -21.48
N ILE A 3 -39.55 25.10 -21.38
CA ILE A 3 -39.52 23.98 -20.43
C ILE A 3 -38.27 23.11 -20.64
N LEU A 4 -37.95 22.78 -21.90
CA LEU A 4 -36.79 21.94 -22.22
C LEU A 4 -35.45 22.67 -22.04
N LYS A 5 -35.45 24.00 -21.93
CA LYS A 5 -34.24 24.78 -21.61
C LYS A 5 -34.02 24.88 -20.10
N ASN A 6 -35.11 24.99 -19.34
CA ASN A 6 -35.05 25.30 -17.92
C ASN A 6 -35.14 24.07 -17.02
N PHE A 7 -35.64 22.94 -17.53
CA PHE A 7 -35.84 21.73 -16.76
C PHE A 7 -35.26 20.50 -17.47
N SER A 8 -34.60 19.64 -16.69
CA SER A 8 -34.15 18.34 -17.17
C SER A 8 -35.34 17.40 -17.31
N VAL A 9 -35.48 16.80 -18.49
CA VAL A 9 -36.58 15.90 -18.82
C VAL A 9 -36.02 14.52 -19.16
N GLN A 10 -36.65 13.48 -18.63
CA GLN A 10 -36.23 12.09 -18.83
C GLN A 10 -36.85 11.48 -20.09
N LEU A 11 -38.06 11.90 -20.42
CA LEU A 11 -38.86 11.36 -21.50
C LEU A 11 -39.74 12.46 -22.11
N ILE A 12 -39.79 12.51 -23.44
CA ILE A 12 -40.59 13.45 -24.24
C ILE A 12 -41.52 12.63 -25.12
N LEU A 13 -42.83 12.84 -24.98
CA LEU A 13 -43.85 12.34 -25.89
C LEU A 13 -44.35 13.50 -26.74
N ALA A 14 -44.37 13.34 -28.06
CA ALA A 14 -44.87 14.35 -28.98
C ALA A 14 -45.80 13.74 -30.03
N ASP A 15 -46.84 14.47 -30.41
CA ASP A 15 -47.67 14.10 -31.56
C ASP A 15 -46.95 14.41 -32.87
N PHE A 16 -47.18 13.60 -33.90
CA PHE A 16 -46.66 13.85 -35.23
C PHE A 16 -47.30 15.11 -35.85
N ARG A 17 -48.62 15.25 -35.73
CA ARG A 17 -49.36 16.41 -36.25
C ARG A 17 -49.56 17.44 -35.15
N MET A 18 -48.82 18.54 -35.22
CA MET A 18 -49.00 19.71 -34.35
C MET A 18 -49.04 20.98 -35.21
N PRO A 19 -49.72 22.05 -34.76
CA PRO A 19 -49.65 23.36 -35.40
C PRO A 19 -48.21 23.88 -35.43
N GLU A 20 -47.89 24.70 -36.44
CA GLU A 20 -46.58 25.35 -36.65
C GLU A 20 -45.41 24.42 -37.04
N MET A 21 -45.18 23.33 -36.30
CA MET A 21 -44.12 22.36 -36.56
C MET A 21 -44.58 20.93 -36.32
N ASN A 22 -44.07 19.97 -37.10
CA ASN A 22 -44.39 18.56 -36.87
C ASN A 22 -43.57 17.95 -35.72
N GLY A 23 -44.03 16.81 -35.19
CA GLY A 23 -43.39 16.12 -34.06
C GLY A 23 -41.93 15.74 -34.31
N VAL A 24 -41.56 15.38 -35.54
CA VAL A 24 -40.16 15.03 -35.87
C VAL A 24 -39.25 16.26 -35.79
N GLN A 25 -39.70 17.40 -36.32
CA GLN A 25 -38.97 18.67 -36.24
C GLN A 25 -38.82 19.12 -34.79
N PHE A 26 -39.88 19.01 -34.00
CA PHE A 26 -39.83 19.29 -32.57
C PHE A 26 -38.82 18.40 -31.84
N LEU A 27 -38.91 17.08 -32.03
CA LEU A 27 -38.03 16.11 -31.35
C LEU A 27 -36.56 16.26 -31.78
N LYS A 28 -36.31 16.66 -33.03
CA LYS A 28 -34.97 17.02 -33.50
C LYS A 28 -34.39 18.22 -32.74
N GLN A 29 -35.18 19.27 -32.53
CA GLN A 29 -34.74 20.43 -31.74
C GLN A 29 -34.61 20.06 -30.24
N ALA A 30 -35.55 19.27 -29.71
CA ALA A 30 -35.51 18.79 -28.34
C ALA A 30 -34.24 17.97 -28.06
N LYS A 31 -33.76 17.16 -29.02
CA LYS A 31 -32.51 16.40 -28.91
C LYS A 31 -31.28 17.30 -28.72
N GLN A 32 -31.28 18.52 -29.27
CA GLN A 32 -30.16 19.45 -29.09
C GLN A 32 -30.14 20.03 -27.66
N LEU A 33 -31.31 20.28 -27.09
CA LEU A 33 -31.45 20.84 -25.74
C LEU A 33 -31.34 19.77 -24.64
N GLN A 34 -31.91 18.60 -24.90
CA GLN A 34 -32.04 17.48 -23.97
C GLN A 34 -31.59 16.18 -24.69
N PRO A 35 -30.28 16.00 -24.95
CA PRO A 35 -29.77 14.88 -25.74
C PRO A 35 -30.07 13.52 -25.10
N ASP A 36 -30.09 13.50 -23.77
CA ASP A 36 -30.30 12.29 -22.97
C ASP A 36 -31.76 11.93 -22.75
N ALA A 37 -32.69 12.86 -23.01
CA ALA A 37 -34.11 12.56 -22.87
C ALA A 37 -34.51 11.49 -23.91
N ILE A 38 -35.27 10.49 -23.47
CA ILE A 38 -35.89 9.56 -24.42
C ILE A 38 -36.99 10.30 -25.17
N ARG A 39 -37.15 9.99 -26.45
CA ARG A 39 -38.09 10.66 -27.34
C ARG A 39 -39.03 9.63 -27.96
N ILE A 40 -40.33 9.77 -27.73
CA ILE A 40 -41.38 8.90 -28.29
C ILE A 40 -42.29 9.76 -29.17
N LEU A 41 -42.56 9.26 -30.38
CA LEU A 41 -43.46 9.91 -31.32
C LEU A 41 -44.81 9.19 -31.33
N LEU A 42 -45.90 9.95 -31.22
CA LEU A 42 -47.27 9.45 -31.34
C LEU A 42 -47.79 9.77 -32.75
N SER A 43 -48.38 8.82 -33.47
CA SER A 43 -48.94 9.09 -34.81
C SER A 43 -50.18 8.24 -35.12
N GLY A 44 -51.20 8.83 -35.74
CA GLY A 44 -52.35 8.08 -36.28
C GLY A 44 -52.07 7.37 -37.61
N TYR A 45 -50.91 7.62 -38.22
CA TYR A 45 -50.49 6.99 -39.47
C TYR A 45 -48.98 6.71 -39.42
N ALA A 46 -48.59 5.44 -39.52
CA ALA A 46 -47.19 5.02 -39.51
C ALA A 46 -46.81 4.45 -40.87
N SER A 47 -46.27 5.29 -41.76
CA SER A 47 -45.58 4.80 -42.96
C SER A 47 -44.11 4.50 -42.65
N ILE A 48 -43.52 3.58 -43.41
CA ILE A 48 -42.10 3.21 -43.29
C ILE A 48 -41.19 4.43 -43.45
N ASP A 49 -41.50 5.32 -44.40
CA ASP A 49 -40.75 6.57 -44.62
C ASP A 49 -40.80 7.50 -43.40
N MET A 50 -41.96 7.58 -42.74
CA MET A 50 -42.12 8.41 -41.54
C MET A 50 -41.31 7.86 -40.37
N VAL A 51 -41.37 6.55 -40.13
CA VAL A 51 -40.60 5.88 -39.08
C VAL A 51 -39.11 6.10 -39.30
N THR A 52 -38.65 5.87 -40.53
CA THR A 52 -37.24 6.04 -40.92
C THR A 52 -36.77 7.47 -40.69
N LYS A 53 -37.58 8.46 -41.10
CA LYS A 53 -37.28 9.89 -40.88
C LYS A 53 -37.24 10.24 -39.39
N ALA A 54 -38.17 9.72 -38.60
CA ALA A 54 -38.24 10.00 -37.17
C ALA A 54 -37.05 9.41 -36.40
N VAL A 55 -36.61 8.20 -36.76
CA VAL A 55 -35.42 7.56 -36.16
C VAL A 55 -34.15 8.33 -36.53
N ASN A 56 -33.95 8.62 -37.81
CA ASN A 56 -32.71 9.24 -38.29
C ASN A 56 -32.60 10.73 -37.92
N GLU A 57 -33.67 11.50 -38.08
CA GLU A 57 -33.65 12.95 -37.84
C GLU A 57 -34.04 13.33 -36.41
N GLY A 58 -35.08 12.69 -35.87
CA GLY A 58 -35.60 12.96 -34.53
C GLY A 58 -34.90 12.18 -33.42
N GLY A 59 -34.14 11.13 -33.78
CA GLY A 59 -33.49 10.25 -32.80
C GLY A 59 -34.50 9.65 -31.83
N ILE A 60 -35.67 9.25 -32.33
CA ILE A 60 -36.73 8.68 -31.49
C ILE A 60 -36.35 7.27 -31.03
N TYR A 61 -36.77 6.94 -29.82
CA TYR A 61 -36.67 5.60 -29.25
C TYR A 61 -37.76 4.70 -29.79
N LYS A 62 -38.99 5.23 -29.93
CA LYS A 62 -40.14 4.46 -30.39
C LYS A 62 -41.22 5.34 -31.01
N LEU A 63 -41.97 4.76 -31.95
CA LEU A 63 -43.21 5.32 -32.48
C LEU A 63 -44.38 4.51 -31.91
N ILE A 64 -45.41 5.19 -31.42
CA ILE A 64 -46.65 4.59 -30.92
C ILE A 64 -47.81 5.06 -31.79
N THR A 65 -48.61 4.11 -32.30
CA THR A 65 -49.73 4.39 -33.19
C THR A 65 -51.00 4.79 -32.42
N LYS A 66 -51.81 5.67 -33.02
CA LYS A 66 -53.14 6.06 -32.50
C LYS A 66 -54.24 5.29 -33.26
N PRO A 67 -55.33 4.85 -32.59
CA PRO A 67 -55.57 4.88 -31.14
C PRO A 67 -54.70 3.85 -30.40
N TRP A 68 -54.18 4.22 -29.22
CA TRP A 68 -53.35 3.33 -28.40
C TRP A 68 -54.15 2.62 -27.33
N ASN A 69 -53.67 1.46 -26.89
CA ASN A 69 -54.12 0.84 -25.66
C ASN A 69 -53.43 1.53 -24.46
N GLU A 70 -54.20 1.94 -23.44
CA GLU A 70 -53.64 2.64 -22.28
C GLU A 70 -52.61 1.80 -21.50
N SER A 71 -52.86 0.50 -21.34
CA SER A 71 -51.96 -0.40 -20.63
C SER A 71 -50.64 -0.58 -21.39
N GLU A 72 -50.72 -0.69 -22.71
CA GLU A 72 -49.54 -0.76 -23.58
C GLU A 72 -48.73 0.53 -23.54
N LEU A 73 -49.37 1.71 -23.65
CA LEU A 73 -48.68 2.99 -23.55
C LEU A 73 -47.98 3.16 -22.20
N LYS A 74 -48.64 2.80 -21.10
CA LYS A 74 -48.04 2.84 -19.75
C LYS A 74 -46.83 1.90 -19.66
N LEU A 75 -46.92 0.70 -20.21
CA LEU A 75 -45.80 -0.25 -20.25
C LEU A 75 -44.61 0.34 -21.02
N GLU A 76 -44.85 0.89 -22.20
CA GLU A 76 -43.80 1.49 -23.05
C GLU A 76 -43.12 2.68 -22.38
N VAL A 77 -43.89 3.56 -21.73
CA VAL A 77 -43.34 4.67 -20.95
C VAL A 77 -42.46 4.17 -19.80
N ASN A 78 -42.90 3.14 -19.07
CA ASN A 78 -42.12 2.57 -17.97
C ASN A 78 -40.83 1.90 -18.45
N LEU A 79 -40.87 1.19 -19.58
CA LEU A 79 -39.69 0.59 -20.20
C LEU A 79 -38.69 1.66 -20.64
N ALA A 80 -39.18 2.73 -21.29
CA ALA A 80 -38.36 3.87 -21.65
C ALA A 80 -37.68 4.50 -20.42
N LEU A 81 -38.44 4.88 -19.39
CA LEU A 81 -37.86 5.49 -18.17
C LEU A 81 -36.85 4.57 -17.48
N SER A 82 -37.11 3.26 -17.47
CA SER A 82 -36.18 2.26 -16.94
C SER A 82 -34.88 2.22 -17.75
N HIS A 83 -34.97 2.26 -19.08
CA HIS A 83 -33.82 2.34 -19.97
C HIS A 83 -33.01 3.63 -19.73
N TRP A 84 -33.67 4.78 -19.62
CA TRP A 84 -33.01 6.06 -19.29
C TRP A 84 -32.22 5.95 -17.98
N LYS A 85 -32.86 5.42 -16.93
CA LYS A 85 -32.25 5.24 -15.61
C LYS A 85 -31.04 4.32 -15.67
N LEU A 86 -31.10 3.25 -16.47
CA LEU A 86 -29.99 2.33 -16.66
C LEU A 86 -28.79 3.01 -17.34
N VAL A 87 -29.04 3.75 -18.43
CA VAL A 87 -27.99 4.49 -19.15
C VAL A 87 -27.33 5.54 -18.25
N GLN A 88 -28.12 6.30 -17.48
CA GLN A 88 -27.58 7.30 -16.57
C GLN A 88 -26.76 6.67 -15.43
N ARG A 89 -27.23 5.55 -14.88
CA ARG A 89 -26.45 4.79 -13.89
C ARG A 89 -25.14 4.29 -14.46
N ASN A 90 -25.16 3.70 -15.66
CA ASN A 90 -23.95 3.20 -16.32
C ASN A 90 -22.93 4.32 -16.54
N ARG A 91 -23.35 5.48 -17.06
CA ARG A 91 -22.47 6.65 -17.22
C ARG A 91 -21.87 7.12 -15.89
N LYS A 92 -22.69 7.21 -14.84
CA LYS A 92 -22.22 7.59 -13.50
C LYS A 92 -21.22 6.58 -12.94
N LEU A 93 -21.44 5.28 -13.17
CA LEU A 93 -20.53 4.22 -12.76
C LEU A 93 -19.21 4.30 -13.53
N ASN A 94 -19.24 4.45 -14.84
CA ASN A 94 -18.02 4.57 -15.65
C ASN A 94 -17.17 5.77 -15.21
N ARG A 95 -17.81 6.91 -14.94
CA ARG A 95 -17.10 8.08 -14.43
C ARG A 95 -16.41 7.82 -13.09
N ARG A 96 -17.07 7.11 -12.17
CA ARG A 96 -16.45 6.70 -10.88
C ARG A 96 -15.28 5.76 -11.09
N VAL A 97 -15.40 4.81 -12.02
CA VAL A 97 -14.30 3.89 -12.35
C VAL A 97 -13.11 4.67 -12.89
N GLU A 98 -13.32 5.63 -13.80
CA GLU A 98 -12.26 6.50 -14.32
C GLU A 98 -11.58 7.31 -13.20
N GLU A 99 -12.37 7.89 -12.29
CA GLU A 99 -11.86 8.61 -11.11
C GLU A 99 -11.01 7.70 -10.22
N GLN A 100 -11.47 6.48 -9.93
CA GLN A 100 -10.74 5.49 -9.13
C GLN A 100 -9.45 5.01 -9.82
N VAL A 101 -9.44 4.88 -11.14
CA VAL A 101 -8.22 4.51 -11.90
C VAL A 101 -7.16 5.60 -11.77
N LEU A 102 -7.54 6.88 -11.81
CA LEU A 102 -6.60 7.98 -11.63
C LEU A 102 -6.05 8.02 -10.20
N GLU A 103 -6.92 7.82 -9.19
CA GLU A 103 -6.52 7.74 -7.79
C GLU A 103 -5.54 6.59 -7.54
N LEU A 104 -5.87 5.39 -8.03
CA LEU A 104 -5.01 4.20 -7.88
C LEU A 104 -3.64 4.41 -8.53
N LYS A 105 -3.59 5.05 -9.71
CA LYS A 105 -2.32 5.39 -10.36
C LYS A 105 -1.48 6.36 -9.53
N SER A 106 -2.11 7.35 -8.89
CA SER A 106 -1.41 8.28 -8.00
C SER A 106 -0.87 7.56 -6.76
N MET A 107 -1.68 6.70 -6.15
CA MET A 107 -1.26 5.91 -4.98
C MET A 107 -0.10 4.97 -5.32
N ASN A 108 -0.17 4.26 -6.45
CA ASN A 108 0.91 3.38 -6.88
C ASN A 108 2.23 4.13 -7.06
N ARG A 109 2.22 5.30 -7.70
CA ARG A 109 3.43 6.12 -7.84
C ARG A 109 4.01 6.52 -6.48
N GLN A 110 3.16 6.95 -5.55
CA GLN A 110 3.60 7.29 -4.19
C GLN A 110 4.21 6.09 -3.46
N LEU A 111 3.62 4.90 -3.62
CA LEU A 111 4.15 3.68 -3.02
C LEU A 111 5.50 3.30 -3.63
N GLU A 112 5.66 3.42 -4.96
CA GLU A 112 6.95 3.19 -5.63
C GLU A 112 8.03 4.14 -5.08
N ASP A 113 7.73 5.43 -4.93
CA ASP A 113 8.67 6.41 -4.36
C ASP A 113 9.09 6.04 -2.91
N ILE A 114 8.13 5.63 -2.08
CA ILE A 114 8.40 5.20 -0.69
C ILE A 114 9.24 3.92 -0.66
N VAL A 115 8.95 2.95 -1.54
CA VAL A 115 9.70 1.70 -1.63
C VAL A 115 11.15 1.97 -2.02
N ASP A 116 11.39 2.87 -2.97
CA ASP A 116 12.73 3.25 -3.38
C ASP A 116 13.51 3.92 -2.24
N GLU A 117 12.88 4.84 -1.51
CA GLU A 117 13.49 5.49 -0.35
C GLU A 117 13.85 4.49 0.75
N ARG A 118 12.91 3.60 1.11
CA ARG A 118 13.12 2.58 2.14
C ARG A 118 14.17 1.55 1.73
N THR A 119 14.22 1.18 0.46
CA THR A 119 15.23 0.25 -0.06
C THR A 119 16.63 0.85 0.08
N ARG A 120 16.80 2.15 -0.22
CA ARG A 120 18.08 2.85 0.00
C ARG A 120 18.46 2.90 1.49
N GLU A 121 17.51 3.20 2.37
CA GLU A 121 17.76 3.24 3.81
C GLU A 121 18.22 1.87 4.35
N ILE A 122 17.56 0.79 3.92
CA ILE A 122 17.94 -0.59 4.29
C ILE A 122 19.33 -0.91 3.76
N LEU A 123 19.64 -0.56 2.52
CA LEU A 123 20.96 -0.81 1.94
C LEU A 123 22.08 -0.12 2.74
N ILE A 124 21.88 1.14 3.13
CA ILE A 124 22.84 1.89 3.96
C ILE A 124 23.00 1.24 5.33
N LYS A 125 21.90 0.82 5.98
CA LYS A 125 21.96 0.14 7.28
C LYS A 125 22.67 -1.21 7.19
N ASN A 126 22.41 -1.99 6.14
CA ASN A 126 23.10 -3.26 5.91
C ASN A 126 24.60 -3.04 5.67
N GLN A 127 24.98 -2.05 4.86
CA GLN A 127 26.39 -1.69 4.66
C GLN A 127 27.07 -1.26 5.97
N ALA A 128 26.39 -0.46 6.80
CA ALA A 128 26.91 -0.06 8.09
C ALA A 128 27.10 -1.27 9.04
N LEU A 129 26.17 -2.23 9.02
CA LEU A 129 26.26 -3.46 9.79
C LEU A 129 27.43 -4.33 9.33
N GLU A 130 27.57 -4.55 8.02
CA GLU A 130 28.69 -5.30 7.43
C GLU A 130 30.03 -4.65 7.79
N LEU A 131 30.13 -3.33 7.66
CA LEU A 131 31.34 -2.59 8.03
C LEU A 131 31.64 -2.72 9.53
N SER A 132 30.62 -2.67 10.39
CA SER A 132 30.80 -2.88 11.83
C SER A 132 31.36 -4.27 12.13
N HIS A 133 30.87 -5.32 11.48
CA HIS A 133 31.40 -6.68 11.64
C HIS A 133 32.85 -6.77 11.17
N GLN A 134 33.16 -6.23 9.99
CA GLN A 134 34.54 -6.20 9.47
C GLN A 134 35.49 -5.42 10.37
N ILE A 135 35.05 -4.31 10.95
CA ILE A 135 35.87 -3.55 11.91
C ILE A 135 36.17 -4.42 13.12
N LEU A 136 35.15 -5.04 13.73
CA LEU A 136 35.31 -5.88 14.92
C LEU A 136 36.20 -7.10 14.64
N ASP A 137 36.07 -7.73 13.48
CA ASP A 137 36.88 -8.90 13.10
C ASP A 137 38.34 -8.57 12.85
N ASN A 138 38.64 -7.36 12.35
CA ASN A 138 40.01 -6.89 12.16
C ASN A 138 40.67 -6.32 13.43
N LEU A 139 39.96 -6.27 14.56
CA LEU A 139 40.58 -5.83 15.81
C LEU A 139 41.59 -6.88 16.30
N PRO A 140 42.81 -6.48 16.68
CA PRO A 140 43.85 -7.39 17.18
C PRO A 140 43.62 -7.77 18.66
N ILE A 141 42.37 -7.82 19.09
CA ILE A 141 41.96 -8.17 20.46
C ILE A 141 40.74 -9.07 20.38
N ALA A 142 40.69 -10.10 21.22
CA ALA A 142 39.55 -10.99 21.28
C ALA A 142 38.36 -10.28 21.93
N VAL A 143 37.28 -10.08 21.18
CA VAL A 143 36.03 -9.43 21.60
C VAL A 143 34.92 -10.45 21.72
N VAL A 144 34.26 -10.47 22.88
CA VAL A 144 33.14 -11.35 23.22
C VAL A 144 31.93 -10.52 23.59
N GLY A 145 30.81 -10.71 22.90
CA GLY A 145 29.53 -10.12 23.27
C GLY A 145 28.72 -11.07 24.14
N VAL A 146 28.25 -10.58 25.29
CA VAL A 146 27.44 -11.32 26.25
C VAL A 146 26.09 -10.63 26.43
N ALA A 147 24.99 -11.37 26.25
CA ALA A 147 23.63 -10.88 26.49
C ALA A 147 23.34 -10.72 28.00
N LEU A 148 22.24 -10.02 28.34
CA LEU A 148 21.83 -9.82 29.74
C LEU A 148 21.53 -11.15 30.46
N GLU A 149 21.09 -12.15 29.73
CA GLU A 149 20.84 -13.51 30.19
C GLU A 149 22.12 -14.33 30.37
N HIS A 150 23.29 -13.71 30.26
CA HIS A 150 24.63 -14.28 30.40
C HIS A 150 24.99 -15.32 29.32
N TYR A 151 24.35 -15.27 28.17
CA TYR A 151 24.74 -16.07 27.00
C TYR A 151 25.77 -15.33 26.16
N VAL A 152 26.79 -16.05 25.67
CA VAL A 152 27.68 -15.51 24.64
C VAL A 152 26.93 -15.47 23.31
N VAL A 153 26.81 -14.27 22.75
CA VAL A 153 26.03 -14.00 21.53
C VAL A 153 26.88 -13.48 20.37
N TYR A 154 28.14 -13.13 20.63
CA TYR A 154 29.05 -12.65 19.60
C TYR A 154 30.51 -12.98 19.94
N LEU A 155 31.29 -13.30 18.91
CA LEU A 155 32.74 -13.44 18.93
C LEU A 155 33.28 -12.76 17.67
N ASN A 156 34.36 -11.99 17.79
CA ASN A 156 35.10 -11.54 16.62
C ASN A 156 36.14 -12.60 16.18
N GLN A 157 36.72 -12.42 15.01
CA GLN A 157 37.72 -13.36 14.47
C GLN A 157 38.89 -13.66 15.42
N GLU A 158 39.38 -12.66 16.17
CA GLU A 158 40.48 -12.85 17.12
C GLU A 158 40.04 -13.69 18.33
N ALA A 159 38.80 -13.52 18.81
CA ALA A 159 38.23 -14.34 19.86
C ALA A 159 38.02 -15.80 19.41
N GLU A 160 37.56 -16.03 18.19
CA GLU A 160 37.42 -17.38 17.64
C GLU A 160 38.77 -18.10 17.63
N LYS A 161 39.82 -17.49 17.06
CA LYS A 161 41.18 -18.06 17.07
C LYS A 161 41.68 -18.35 18.48
N THR A 162 41.48 -17.40 19.40
CA THR A 162 41.91 -17.53 20.80
C THR A 162 41.22 -18.71 21.46
N PHE A 163 39.90 -18.84 21.35
CA PHE A 163 39.14 -19.91 22.01
C PHE A 163 39.28 -21.27 21.31
N ASP A 164 39.45 -21.31 20.00
CA ASP A 164 39.79 -22.51 19.25
C ASP A 164 41.13 -23.08 19.71
N SER A 165 42.15 -22.22 19.92
CA SER A 165 43.44 -22.64 20.48
C SER A 165 43.33 -23.24 21.89
N LEU A 166 42.28 -22.86 22.63
CA LEU A 166 41.95 -23.36 23.97
C LEU A 166 40.95 -24.53 23.94
N ASN A 167 40.55 -24.98 22.75
CA ASN A 167 39.54 -26.00 22.48
C ASN A 167 38.19 -25.71 23.17
N ILE A 168 37.72 -24.47 23.05
CA ILE A 168 36.46 -23.97 23.60
C ILE A 168 35.63 -23.37 22.47
N SER A 169 34.35 -23.73 22.41
CA SER A 169 33.36 -23.05 21.57
C SER A 169 32.35 -22.31 22.47
N PRO A 170 32.52 -20.99 22.67
CA PRO A 170 31.72 -20.22 23.63
C PRO A 170 30.32 -19.83 23.13
N ILE A 171 30.14 -19.66 21.82
CA ILE A 171 28.93 -19.10 21.22
C ILE A 171 27.68 -19.90 21.60
N GLY A 172 26.60 -19.20 21.99
CA GLY A 172 25.32 -19.81 22.38
C GLY A 172 25.30 -20.48 23.76
N LYS A 173 26.41 -20.47 24.51
CA LYS A 173 26.48 -21.04 25.86
C LYS A 173 26.47 -19.94 26.93
N LYS A 174 26.10 -20.31 28.15
CA LYS A 174 26.20 -19.41 29.30
C LYS A 174 27.64 -19.22 29.72
N VAL A 175 28.00 -17.99 30.07
CA VAL A 175 29.37 -17.63 30.53
C VAL A 175 29.80 -18.50 31.71
N GLU A 176 28.91 -18.77 32.66
CA GLU A 176 29.20 -19.59 33.85
C GLU A 176 29.60 -21.04 33.55
N SER A 177 29.23 -21.56 32.39
CA SER A 177 29.59 -22.91 31.96
C SER A 177 30.97 -22.98 31.29
N ILE A 178 31.54 -21.83 30.90
CA ILE A 178 32.75 -21.74 30.09
C ILE A 178 33.91 -21.14 30.89
N PHE A 179 33.63 -20.08 31.65
CA PHE A 179 34.63 -19.26 32.31
C PHE A 179 34.53 -19.35 33.84
N PRO A 180 35.66 -19.21 34.55
CA PRO A 180 35.71 -19.11 36.00
C PRO A 180 34.84 -17.98 36.57
N ASP A 181 34.51 -18.10 37.86
CA ASP A 181 33.66 -17.15 38.59
C ASP A 181 34.17 -15.71 38.53
N GLU A 182 35.49 -15.46 38.35
CA GLU A 182 36.00 -14.10 38.20
C GLU A 182 35.39 -13.37 37.01
N ILE A 183 35.14 -14.06 35.89
CA ILE A 183 34.56 -13.46 34.68
C ILE A 183 33.05 -13.21 34.87
N ASN A 184 32.32 -14.12 35.50
CA ASN A 184 30.91 -13.88 35.85
C ASN A 184 30.79 -12.69 36.79
N LYS A 185 31.64 -12.66 37.84
CA LYS A 185 31.75 -11.55 38.77
C LYS A 185 32.23 -10.27 38.12
N LEU A 186 32.88 -10.30 36.96
CA LEU A 186 33.23 -9.12 36.18
C LEU A 186 32.01 -8.58 35.44
N ILE A 187 31.29 -9.46 34.73
CA ILE A 187 30.13 -9.11 33.89
C ILE A 187 28.98 -8.56 34.72
N LEU A 188 28.56 -9.25 35.79
CA LEU A 188 27.45 -8.83 36.68
C LEU A 188 27.67 -7.41 37.21
N LYS A 189 28.89 -7.23 37.68
CA LYS A 189 29.47 -6.01 38.21
C LYS A 189 29.48 -4.88 37.16
N THR A 190 29.77 -5.19 35.90
CA THR A 190 29.75 -4.23 34.79
C THR A 190 28.32 -3.82 34.41
N ILE A 191 27.36 -4.76 34.42
CA ILE A 191 25.93 -4.47 34.21
C ILE A 191 25.41 -3.50 35.28
N GLN A 192 25.85 -3.65 36.54
CA GLN A 192 25.47 -2.81 37.67
C GLN A 192 26.05 -1.38 37.65
N GLY A 193 26.85 -1.01 36.65
CA GLY A 193 27.25 0.39 36.41
C GLY A 193 28.46 0.91 37.21
N GLU A 194 29.22 0.04 37.88
CA GLU A 194 30.49 0.42 38.50
C GLU A 194 31.56 0.76 37.42
N LYS A 195 32.23 1.91 37.56
CA LYS A 195 33.15 2.50 36.57
C LYS A 195 34.35 1.58 36.27
N SER A 196 34.31 0.92 35.11
CA SER A 196 35.44 0.26 34.41
C SER A 196 36.10 -0.89 35.17
N LYS A 197 35.85 -2.11 34.71
CA LYS A 197 36.35 -3.33 35.36
C LYS A 197 37.33 -4.05 34.48
N PHE A 198 38.52 -4.26 35.05
CA PHE A 198 39.62 -4.94 34.43
C PHE A 198 40.11 -6.05 35.34
N LEU A 199 40.44 -7.20 34.77
CA LEU A 199 41.20 -8.27 35.41
C LEU A 199 42.57 -8.29 34.73
N LYS A 200 43.63 -8.02 35.49
CA LYS A 200 45.00 -8.12 35.01
C LYS A 200 45.54 -9.51 35.29
N ASN A 201 46.38 -9.99 34.39
CA ASN A 201 47.08 -11.28 34.47
C ASN A 201 46.14 -12.46 34.82
N PHE A 202 44.96 -12.50 34.20
CA PHE A 202 44.04 -13.60 34.38
C PHE A 202 44.58 -14.84 33.65
N GLU A 203 44.98 -15.85 34.42
CA GLU A 203 45.43 -17.11 33.87
C GLU A 203 44.24 -18.01 33.55
N PHE A 204 44.15 -18.47 32.30
CA PHE A 204 43.12 -19.39 31.87
C PHE A 204 43.67 -20.40 30.88
N LYS A 205 43.57 -21.68 31.25
CA LYS A 205 44.09 -22.81 30.47
C LYS A 205 45.54 -22.60 29.98
N GLY A 206 46.40 -22.04 30.83
CA GLY A 206 47.83 -21.86 30.54
C GLY A 206 48.20 -20.60 29.73
N LYS A 207 47.23 -19.72 29.44
CA LYS A 207 47.46 -18.41 28.82
C LYS A 207 47.11 -17.28 29.79
N ILE A 208 47.79 -16.14 29.67
CA ILE A 208 47.57 -14.97 30.53
C ILE A 208 46.85 -13.88 29.72
N PHE A 209 45.73 -13.40 30.25
CA PHE A 209 44.92 -12.37 29.61
C PHE A 209 44.76 -11.13 30.49
N HIS A 210 44.76 -9.95 29.86
CA HIS A 210 44.19 -8.74 30.42
C HIS A 210 42.76 -8.61 29.91
N ILE A 211 41.80 -8.76 30.81
CA ILE A 211 40.37 -8.74 30.48
C ILE A 211 39.80 -7.39 30.86
N SER A 212 39.03 -6.78 29.96
CA SER A 212 38.23 -5.60 30.26
C SER A 212 36.79 -5.80 29.82
N SER A 213 35.85 -5.16 30.50
CA SER A 213 34.43 -5.24 30.13
C SER A 213 33.77 -3.88 30.06
N ARG A 214 32.87 -3.70 29.10
CA ARG A 214 32.11 -2.47 28.87
C ARG A 214 30.66 -2.80 28.53
N VAL A 215 29.74 -1.99 29.05
CA VAL A 215 28.30 -2.15 28.80
C VAL A 215 27.97 -1.73 27.37
N ILE A 216 27.18 -2.55 26.67
CA ILE A 216 26.53 -2.18 25.41
C ILE A 216 25.19 -1.53 25.76
N LYS A 217 25.02 -0.26 25.42
CA LYS A 217 23.78 0.49 25.65
C LYS A 217 23.18 0.90 24.32
N ASP A 218 21.86 0.83 24.25
CA ASP A 218 21.03 1.50 23.25
C ASP A 218 20.40 2.77 23.89
N GLU A 219 19.75 3.63 23.11
CA GLU A 219 19.16 4.91 23.57
C GLU A 219 18.25 4.77 24.81
N PHE A 220 17.68 3.59 25.03
CA PHE A 220 16.69 3.36 26.10
C PHE A 220 17.04 2.21 27.08
N ALA A 221 18.06 1.39 26.83
CA ALA A 221 18.36 0.24 27.68
C ALA A 221 19.79 -0.32 27.51
N VAL A 222 20.30 -0.95 28.57
CA VAL A 222 21.46 -1.85 28.46
C VAL A 222 21.04 -3.10 27.69
N ARG A 223 21.80 -3.47 26.66
CA ARG A 223 21.53 -4.68 25.85
C ARG A 223 22.48 -5.84 26.15
N GLY A 224 23.60 -5.57 26.81
CA GLY A 224 24.58 -6.60 27.15
C GLY A 224 25.92 -6.03 27.58
N VAL A 225 26.95 -6.86 27.55
CA VAL A 225 28.32 -6.52 27.91
C VAL A 225 29.28 -7.00 26.84
N THR A 226 30.18 -6.13 26.40
CA THR A 226 31.36 -6.51 25.63
C THR A 226 32.48 -6.85 26.60
N VAL A 227 33.08 -8.03 26.46
CA VAL A 227 34.26 -8.49 27.20
C VAL A 227 35.41 -8.62 26.22
N MET A 228 36.51 -7.91 26.46
CA MET A 228 37.70 -7.93 25.62
C MET A 228 38.82 -8.67 26.35
N PHE A 229 39.44 -9.64 25.67
CA PHE A 229 40.56 -10.44 26.15
C PHE A 229 41.81 -10.04 25.35
N ASN A 230 42.80 -9.48 26.04
CA ASN A 230 44.10 -9.16 25.46
C ASN A 230 45.14 -10.15 25.99
N GLU A 231 45.69 -11.01 25.15
CA GLU A 231 46.74 -11.96 25.54
C GLU A 231 48.07 -11.21 25.82
N VAL A 232 48.80 -11.60 26.86
CA VAL A 232 50.06 -10.96 27.32
C VAL A 232 51.28 -11.68 26.75
#